data_AF-A0A0W0TEM4-F1
#
_entry.id   AF-A0A0W0TEM4-F1
#
_cell.length_a   1.000
_cell.length_b   1.000
_cell.length_c   1.000
_cell.angle_alpha   90.00
_cell.angle_beta   90.00
_cell.angle_gamma   90.00
#
_symmetry.space_group_name_H-M   'P 1'
#
loop_
_entity.id
_entity.type
_entity.pdbx_description
1 polymer ?
#
loop_
_entity_poly.entity_id
_entity_poly.type
_entity_poly.pdbx_seq_one_letter_code
_entity_poly.pdbx_strand_id
1 'polypeptide(L)'
;MIYINEPLERSIKVNGYTRPIKITYIISPENNPENHLILDAIFSESYARWCGCETLIIPAISSGFLNPEYERWLAFFDPDFVCTYIDLDAEVIKKISSSCHPSTFIRHKPNRGAREGHYKYSVDWRLCGSVEEFVS
;
A
#
# COMPACT_ATOMS: atom_id res chain seq x y z
N MET A 1 35.43 -13.10 -23.31
CA MET A 1 35.04 -11.68 -23.32
C MET A 1 35.22 -11.17 -21.90
N ILE A 2 36.26 -10.37 -21.63
CA ILE A 2 36.63 -9.96 -20.27
C ILE A 2 36.13 -8.53 -20.08
N TYR A 3 35.18 -8.31 -19.17
CA TYR A 3 34.73 -6.97 -18.80
C TYR A 3 35.80 -6.32 -17.91
N ILE A 4 36.41 -5.23 -18.38
CA ILE A 4 37.28 -4.38 -17.57
C ILE A 4 36.36 -3.45 -16.77
N ASN A 5 36.34 -3.62 -15.45
CA ASN A 5 35.71 -2.67 -14.54
C ASN A 5 36.70 -1.52 -14.31
N GLU A 6 36.60 -0.46 -15.10
CA GLU A 6 37.29 0.79 -14.77
C GLU A 6 36.67 1.41 -13.51
N PRO A 7 37.46 1.71 -12.47
CA PRO A 7 36.95 2.36 -11.27
C PRO A 7 36.57 3.81 -11.59
N LEU A 8 35.44 4.26 -11.04
CA LEU A 8 34.93 5.62 -11.19
C LEU A 8 35.98 6.67 -10.74
N GLU A 9 36.27 7.65 -11.61
CA GLU A 9 37.32 8.67 -11.40
C GLU A 9 37.03 9.66 -10.25
N ARG A 10 35.83 9.66 -9.68
CA ARG A 10 35.44 10.59 -8.60
C ARG A 10 34.84 9.85 -7.42
N SER A 11 35.25 10.23 -6.21
CA SER A 11 34.63 9.76 -4.97
C SER A 11 33.21 10.30 -4.86
N ILE A 12 32.22 9.44 -5.05
CA ILE A 12 30.81 9.77 -4.88
C ILE A 12 30.46 9.58 -3.41
N LYS A 13 30.11 10.65 -2.70
CA LYS A 13 29.49 10.53 -1.37
C LYS A 13 28.02 10.17 -1.56
N VAL A 14 27.68 8.92 -1.30
CA VAL A 14 26.29 8.45 -1.26
C VAL A 14 25.76 8.69 0.15
N ASN A 15 24.90 9.69 0.31
CA ASN A 15 24.11 9.85 1.52
C ASN A 15 22.73 9.22 1.26
N GLY A 16 22.41 8.13 1.97
CA GLY A 16 21.10 7.50 1.93
C GLY A 16 20.27 7.93 3.14
N TYR A 17 19.08 8.48 2.90
CA TYR A 17 18.06 8.66 3.93
C TYR A 17 16.93 7.70 3.62
N THR A 18 16.38 7.05 4.65
CA THR A 18 15.20 6.20 4.50
C THR A 18 14.02 7.10 4.18
N ARG A 19 13.43 6.98 2.98
CA ARG A 19 12.18 7.68 2.64
C ARG A 19 11.10 7.25 3.64
N PRO A 20 10.23 8.17 4.10
CA PRO A 20 9.04 7.75 4.81
C PRO A 20 8.20 6.85 3.89
N ILE A 21 7.70 5.76 4.44
CA ILE A 21 6.98 4.75 3.69
C ILE A 21 5.59 5.29 3.34
N LYS A 22 5.28 5.36 2.05
CA LYS A 22 3.99 5.82 1.54
C LYS A 22 3.04 4.66 1.32
N ILE A 23 1.84 4.76 1.88
CA ILE A 23 0.91 3.63 1.90
C ILE A 23 -0.46 4.04 1.45
N THR A 24 -0.98 3.30 0.48
CA THR A 24 -2.36 3.46 0.03
C THR A 24 -3.22 2.32 0.52
N TYR A 25 -4.33 2.64 1.16
CA TYR A 25 -5.37 1.71 1.55
C TYR A 25 -6.58 1.83 0.61
N ILE A 26 -6.99 0.71 0.03
CA ILE A 26 -8.17 0.62 -0.83
C ILE A 26 -9.28 -0.07 -0.05
N ILE A 27 -10.40 0.64 0.14
CA ILE A 27 -11.55 0.21 0.95
C ILE A 27 -12.84 0.22 0.14
N SER A 28 -13.83 -0.57 0.54
CA SER A 28 -15.18 -0.47 -0.01
C SER A 28 -15.84 0.85 0.43
N PRO A 29 -16.59 1.55 -0.43
CA PRO A 29 -17.37 2.72 -0.03
C PRO A 29 -18.64 2.39 0.77
N GLU A 30 -18.99 1.11 0.90
CA GLU A 30 -20.23 0.72 1.54
C GLU A 30 -20.24 1.12 3.02
N ASN A 31 -21.38 1.61 3.50
CA ASN A 31 -21.54 1.95 4.91
C ASN A 31 -21.92 0.68 5.69
N ASN A 32 -20.89 -0.09 6.08
CA ASN A 32 -21.07 -1.33 6.83
C ASN A 32 -20.21 -1.31 8.12
N PRO A 33 -20.60 -2.05 9.18
CA PRO A 33 -19.86 -2.08 10.44
C PRO A 33 -18.43 -2.59 10.29
N GLU A 34 -18.17 -3.44 9.29
CA GLU A 34 -16.83 -3.94 8.99
C GLU A 34 -15.91 -2.82 8.48
N ASN A 35 -16.38 -1.95 7.60
CA ASN A 35 -15.63 -0.82 7.05
C ASN A 35 -15.31 0.21 8.12
N HIS A 36 -16.21 0.41 9.10
CA HIS A 36 -15.89 1.25 10.26
C HIS A 36 -14.69 0.68 11.05
N LEU A 37 -14.68 -0.64 11.30
CA LEU A 37 -13.57 -1.30 11.98
C LEU A 37 -12.27 -1.27 11.16
N ILE A 38 -12.36 -1.38 9.83
CA ILE A 38 -11.21 -1.24 8.92
C ILE A 38 -10.65 0.18 8.99
N LEU A 39 -11.51 1.20 8.95
CA LEU A 39 -11.09 2.60 9.05
C LEU A 39 -10.43 2.90 10.40
N ASP A 40 -11.02 2.43 11.51
CA ASP A 40 -10.40 2.55 12.84
C ASP A 40 -9.01 1.90 12.88
N ALA A 41 -8.86 0.72 12.27
CA ALA A 41 -7.58 0.04 12.18
C ALA A 41 -6.56 0.85 11.36
N ILE A 42 -6.98 1.35 10.19
CA ILE A 42 -6.14 2.20 9.33
C ILE A 42 -5.71 3.45 10.08
N PHE A 43 -6.63 4.17 10.74
CA PHE A 43 -6.29 5.39 11.47
C PHE A 43 -5.36 5.12 12.65
N SER A 44 -5.63 4.08 13.44
CA SER A 44 -4.77 3.70 14.56
C SER A 44 -3.35 3.36 14.09
N GLU A 45 -3.23 2.64 12.98
CA GLU A 45 -1.95 2.22 12.43
C GLU A 45 -1.19 3.39 11.79
N SER A 46 -1.88 4.20 10.97
CA SER A 46 -1.29 5.33 10.26
C SER A 46 -0.81 6.41 11.23
N TYR A 47 -1.55 6.61 12.31
CA TYR A 47 -1.17 7.53 13.38
C TYR A 47 0.15 7.12 14.06
N ALA A 48 0.40 5.81 14.23
CA ALA A 48 1.60 5.29 14.88
C ALA A 48 2.89 5.46 14.06
N ARG A 49 2.80 5.69 12.74
CA ARG A 49 3.99 5.83 11.87
C ARG A 49 4.43 7.26 11.69
N TRP A 50 3.54 8.09 11.15
CA TRP A 50 3.84 9.49 10.81
C TRP A 50 2.62 10.38 11.04
N CYS A 51 1.84 10.10 12.10
CA CYS A 51 0.55 10.78 12.35
C CYS A 51 -0.41 10.74 11.15
N GLY A 52 -0.24 9.76 10.24
CA GLY A 52 -1.03 9.60 9.01
C GLY A 52 -0.63 10.48 7.82
N CYS A 53 0.47 11.25 7.87
CA CYS A 53 0.83 12.16 6.77
C CYS A 53 1.11 11.45 5.43
N GLU A 54 1.77 10.29 5.45
CA GLU A 54 2.11 9.51 4.25
C GLU A 54 1.14 8.33 4.07
N THR A 55 -0.16 8.58 4.25
CA THR A 55 -1.21 7.59 4.06
C THR A 55 -2.33 8.12 3.18
N LEU A 56 -2.66 7.36 2.13
CA LEU A 56 -3.75 7.66 1.22
C LEU A 56 -4.84 6.60 1.41
N ILE A 57 -6.10 7.03 1.56
CA ILE A 57 -7.26 6.12 1.62
C ILE A 57 -8.11 6.37 0.38
N ILE A 58 -8.32 5.33 -0.41
CA ILE A 58 -9.07 5.40 -1.65
C ILE A 58 -10.29 4.48 -1.56
N PRO A 59 -11.51 5.02 -1.72
CA PRO A 59 -12.68 4.19 -1.86
C PRO A 59 -12.77 3.62 -3.28
N ALA A 60 -12.94 2.31 -3.38
CA ALA A 60 -13.07 1.59 -4.64
C ALA A 60 -14.09 0.46 -4.52
N ILE A 61 -14.57 0.00 -5.67
CA ILE A 61 -15.35 -1.24 -5.81
C ILE A 61 -14.52 -2.24 -6.61
N SER A 62 -14.94 -3.50 -6.66
CA SER A 62 -14.21 -4.57 -7.36
C SER A 62 -13.87 -4.23 -8.81
N SER A 63 -14.78 -3.55 -9.51
CA SER A 63 -14.62 -3.13 -10.91
C SER A 63 -13.80 -1.86 -11.12
N GLY A 64 -13.42 -1.13 -10.06
CA GLY A 64 -12.55 0.03 -10.16
C GLY A 64 -12.78 1.14 -9.13
N PHE A 65 -12.07 2.25 -9.34
CA PHE A 65 -12.21 3.46 -8.51
C PHE A 65 -13.56 4.14 -8.74
N LEU A 66 -14.13 4.70 -7.68
CA LEU A 66 -15.41 5.43 -7.76
C LEU A 66 -15.31 6.75 -8.53
N ASN A 67 -14.12 7.33 -8.57
CA ASN A 67 -13.85 8.58 -9.26
C ASN A 67 -12.48 8.49 -9.97
N PRO A 68 -12.38 8.89 -11.25
CA PRO A 68 -11.10 8.93 -11.97
C PRO A 68 -10.06 9.85 -11.31
N GLU A 69 -10.46 10.82 -10.49
CA GLU A 69 -9.54 11.66 -9.73
C GLU A 69 -8.69 10.86 -8.74
N TYR A 70 -9.23 9.76 -8.17
CA TYR A 70 -8.47 8.90 -7.27
C TYR A 70 -7.29 8.22 -7.95
N GLU A 71 -7.42 7.93 -9.24
CA GLU A 71 -6.32 7.39 -10.05
C GLU A 71 -5.20 8.42 -10.20
N ARG A 72 -5.56 9.69 -10.41
CA ARG A 72 -4.57 10.79 -10.45
C ARG A 72 -3.90 10.98 -9.10
N TRP A 73 -4.65 10.87 -8.01
CA TRP A 73 -4.09 10.98 -6.65
C TRP A 73 -3.16 9.82 -6.36
N LEU A 74 -3.51 8.60 -6.77
CA LEU A 74 -2.65 7.43 -6.64
C LEU A 74 -1.34 7.61 -7.42
N ALA A 75 -1.43 8.06 -8.68
CA ALA A 75 -0.28 8.33 -9.53
C ALA A 75 0.60 9.46 -9.00
N PHE A 76 0.00 10.52 -8.43
CA PHE A 76 0.74 11.62 -7.83
C PHE A 76 1.39 11.24 -6.50
N PHE A 77 0.69 10.44 -5.69
CA PHE A 77 1.17 10.04 -4.37
C PHE A 77 2.36 9.09 -4.48
N ASP A 78 2.38 8.20 -5.47
CA ASP A 78 3.42 7.19 -5.71
C ASP A 78 3.64 6.31 -4.46
N PRO A 79 2.66 5.47 -4.10
CA PRO A 79 2.76 4.65 -2.90
C PRO A 79 3.82 3.55 -3.04
N ASP A 80 4.59 3.35 -1.97
CA ASP A 80 5.47 2.18 -1.82
C ASP A 80 4.64 0.90 -1.72
N PHE A 81 3.60 0.94 -0.89
CA PHE A 81 2.73 -0.19 -0.62
C PHE A 81 1.28 0.15 -0.92
N VAL A 82 0.59 -0.78 -1.57
CA VAL A 82 -0.85 -0.71 -1.76
C VAL A 82 -1.49 -1.87 -1.01
N CYS A 83 -2.41 -1.57 -0.11
CA CYS A 83 -3.15 -2.54 0.67
C CYS A 83 -4.63 -2.51 0.31
N THR A 84 -5.20 -3.63 -0.09
CA THR A 84 -6.63 -3.74 -0.43
C THR A 84 -7.39 -4.53 0.61
N TYR A 85 -8.54 -4.00 1.03
CA TYR A 85 -9.52 -4.71 1.87
C TYR A 85 -10.68 -5.30 1.06
N ILE A 86 -10.69 -5.04 -0.24
CA ILE A 86 -11.68 -5.57 -1.19
C ILE A 86 -10.98 -6.45 -2.23
N ASP A 87 -11.75 -7.36 -2.83
CA ASP A 87 -11.30 -8.15 -3.97
C ASP A 87 -11.44 -7.28 -5.24
N LEU A 88 -10.29 -6.89 -5.80
CA LEU A 88 -10.21 -6.08 -7.03
C LEU A 88 -10.06 -6.99 -8.24
N ASP A 89 -10.70 -6.62 -9.34
CA ASP A 89 -10.51 -7.28 -10.62
C ASP A 89 -9.06 -7.17 -11.11
N ALA A 90 -8.61 -8.20 -11.82
CA ALA A 90 -7.24 -8.25 -12.37
C ALA A 90 -6.94 -7.07 -13.30
N GLU A 91 -7.95 -6.55 -14.00
CA GLU A 91 -7.82 -5.36 -14.85
C GLU A 91 -7.48 -4.11 -14.04
N VAL A 92 -8.12 -3.94 -12.87
CA VAL A 92 -7.89 -2.81 -11.96
C VAL A 92 -6.49 -2.91 -11.34
N ILE A 93 -6.10 -4.12 -10.91
CA ILE A 93 -4.76 -4.38 -10.38
C ILE A 93 -3.69 -4.03 -11.42
N LYS A 94 -3.88 -4.46 -12.68
CA LYS A 94 -2.97 -4.15 -13.78
C LYS A 94 -2.89 -2.66 -14.06
N LYS A 95 -4.01 -1.95 -13.96
CA LYS A 95 -4.07 -0.49 -14.12
C LYS A 95 -3.28 0.23 -13.03
N ILE A 96 -3.44 -0.19 -11.78
CA ILE A 96 -2.71 0.35 -10.63
C ILE A 96 -1.20 0.09 -10.77
N SER A 97 -0.83 -1.16 -11.10
CA SER A 97 0.56 -1.56 -11.30
C SER A 97 1.24 -0.76 -12.41
N SER A 98 0.54 -0.55 -13.53
CA SER A 98 1.05 0.24 -14.65
C SER A 98 1.21 1.73 -14.32
N SER A 99 0.41 2.27 -13.40
CA SER A 99 0.41 3.70 -13.10
C SER A 99 1.41 4.10 -12.02
N CYS A 100 1.70 3.22 -11.04
CA CYS A 100 2.43 3.61 -9.84
C CYS A 100 3.64 2.72 -9.50
N HIS A 101 3.93 1.67 -10.30
CA HIS A 101 4.99 0.69 -10.01
C HIS A 101 5.16 0.38 -8.50
N PRO A 102 4.07 0.06 -7.78
CA PRO A 102 4.15 -0.15 -6.34
C PRO A 102 5.13 -1.28 -6.04
N SER A 103 5.98 -1.10 -5.02
CA SER A 103 6.99 -2.10 -4.66
C SER A 103 6.36 -3.37 -4.11
N THR A 104 5.17 -3.26 -3.50
CA THR A 104 4.42 -4.42 -3.03
C THR A 104 2.91 -4.15 -3.06
N PHE A 105 2.17 -5.09 -3.63
CA PHE A 105 0.70 -5.11 -3.59
C PHE A 105 0.23 -6.16 -2.59
N ILE A 106 -0.48 -5.72 -1.56
CA ILE A 106 -0.91 -6.52 -0.42
C ILE A 106 -2.42 -6.62 -0.40
N ARG A 107 -2.94 -7.85 -0.35
CA ARG A 107 -4.35 -8.07 -0.01
C ARG A 107 -4.47 -8.36 1.48
N HIS A 108 -5.20 -7.51 2.20
CA HIS A 108 -5.46 -7.76 3.61
C HIS A 108 -6.53 -8.85 3.76
N LYS A 109 -6.21 -9.88 4.55
CA LYS A 109 -7.17 -10.87 5.02
C LYS A 109 -7.42 -10.63 6.50
N PRO A 110 -8.69 -10.57 6.95
CA PRO A 110 -9.00 -10.37 8.35
C PRO A 110 -8.34 -11.44 9.21
N ASN A 111 -7.63 -11.03 10.26
CA ASN A 111 -6.95 -11.96 11.15
C ASN A 111 -7.99 -12.71 11.99
N ARG A 112 -8.23 -13.99 11.67
CA ARG A 112 -9.23 -14.83 12.36
C ARG A 112 -8.89 -15.10 13.83
N GLY A 113 -7.65 -14.88 14.26
CA GLY A 113 -7.20 -15.07 15.65
C GLY A 113 -7.08 -13.78 16.46
N ALA A 114 -7.39 -12.62 15.89
CA ALA A 114 -7.30 -11.34 16.59
C ALA A 114 -8.47 -11.15 17.58
N ARG A 115 -8.23 -10.32 18.61
CA ARG A 115 -9.28 -9.84 19.51
C ARG A 115 -10.39 -9.17 18.70
N GLU A 116 -11.64 -9.29 19.16
CA GLU A 116 -12.78 -8.59 18.54
C GLU A 116 -12.52 -7.08 18.41
N GLY A 117 -13.04 -6.47 17.34
CA GLY A 117 -12.89 -5.05 17.02
C GLY A 117 -11.89 -4.77 15.88
N HIS A 118 -11.34 -3.56 15.87
CA HIS A 118 -10.48 -3.06 14.77
C HIS A 118 -9.14 -3.80 14.66
N TYR A 119 -8.67 -4.44 15.72
CA TYR A 119 -7.44 -5.25 15.71
C TYR A 119 -7.47 -6.39 14.68
N LYS A 120 -8.67 -6.84 14.28
CA LYS A 120 -8.87 -7.84 13.23
C LYS A 120 -8.39 -7.37 11.86
N TYR A 121 -8.40 -6.06 11.62
CA TYR A 121 -8.03 -5.42 10.35
C TYR A 121 -6.69 -4.66 10.46
N SER A 122 -6.01 -4.76 11.60
CA SER A 122 -4.72 -4.12 11.79
C SER A 122 -3.67 -4.78 10.91
N VAL A 123 -3.02 -3.99 10.06
CA VAL A 123 -1.87 -4.43 9.26
C VAL A 123 -0.60 -4.18 10.05
N ASP A 124 0.13 -5.25 10.38
CA ASP A 124 1.49 -5.09 10.89
C ASP A 124 2.47 -5.05 9.72
N TRP A 125 2.91 -3.83 9.39
CA TRP A 125 3.85 -3.59 8.31
C TRP A 125 5.29 -4.03 8.62
N ARG A 126 5.59 -4.44 9.86
CA ARG A 126 6.89 -5.03 10.21
C ARG A 126 6.96 -6.50 9.81
N LEU A 127 5.81 -7.16 9.67
CA LEU A 127 5.66 -8.55 9.21
C LEU A 127 5.43 -8.68 7.70
N CYS A 128 5.77 -7.66 6.91
CA CYS A 128 5.57 -7.60 5.45
C CYS A 128 6.26 -8.73 4.64
N GLY A 129 6.94 -9.68 5.28
CA GLY A 129 7.42 -10.93 4.66
C GLY A 129 6.41 -12.10 4.70
N SER A 130 5.23 -11.93 5.32
CA SER A 130 4.22 -13.01 5.44
C SER A 130 2.87 -12.68 4.79
N VAL A 131 2.74 -11.48 4.21
CA VAL A 131 1.50 -11.08 3.53
C VAL A 131 1.68 -11.40 2.05
N GLU A 132 0.89 -12.35 1.54
CA GLU A 132 0.96 -12.87 0.17
C GLU A 132 1.12 -11.71 -0.83
N GLU A 133 2.34 -11.55 -1.34
CA GLU A 133 2.66 -10.62 -2.40
C GLU A 133 1.85 -11.05 -3.62
N PHE A 134 0.97 -10.18 -4.12
CA PHE A 134 0.42 -10.35 -5.46
C PHE A 134 1.54 -10.06 -6.45
N VAL A 135 2.37 -11.06 -6.72
CA VAL A 135 3.32 -11.05 -7.83
C VAL A 135 2.49 -11.21 -9.11
N SER A 136 2.34 -10.12 -9.85
CA SER A 136 2.00 -10.21 -11.28
C SER A 136 3.22 -10.59 -12.09
#